data_AF-A0A829NHT6-F1
#
_entry.id   AF-A0A829NHT6-F1
#
_cell.length_a   1.000
_cell.length_b   1.000
_cell.length_c   1.000
_cell.angle_alpha   90.00
_cell.angle_beta   90.00
_cell.angle_gamma   90.00
#
_symmetry.space_group_name_H-M   'P 1'
#
loop_
_entity.id
_entity.type
_entity.pdbx_description
1 polymer ?
#
loop_
_entity_poly.entity_id
_entity_poly.type
_entity_poly.pdbx_seq_one_letter_code
_entity_poly.pdbx_strand_id
1 'polypeptide(L)'
;MPELPEVETVRRGLQPVLECARIVRVEARRPDLRFPFPAKFAQRLTGKTVIALGRRAKYLTIHLDGGPVLICHLGMSGSFRIEAADDKETPGTFHQERSKDAKHDHVVFHVVSPVGVQSRVVFNDPRRFGFMLFAEGLADAHPMLAGLGVEPTGNALEGALLASLLKGRRSPLKAALLDQKLIAGLGNIYVSEALWRAGLSPLREAGTIAGTGKKAKEQSERLAEAIRSVIADAIAAGGSSLRDYVHTDGSPGYFQHSFAVYDREGGPCPTPGCRGHIERIVQSGRSTFYCRTCQR
;
A
#
# COMPACT_ATOMS: atom_id res chain seq x y z
N MET A 1 -7.68 1.73 3.59
CA MET A 1 -6.41 1.11 3.98
C MET A 1 -5.47 1.34 2.82
N PRO A 2 -4.34 2.04 3.01
CA PRO A 2 -3.29 2.05 2.00
C PRO A 2 -2.96 0.63 1.57
N GLU A 3 -2.94 0.39 0.26
CA GLU A 3 -2.50 -0.87 -0.32
C GLU A 3 -1.07 -0.67 -0.85
N LEU A 4 -0.57 -1.63 -1.63
CA LEU A 4 0.82 -1.57 -2.10
C LEU A 4 1.16 -0.26 -2.86
N PRO A 5 0.36 0.22 -3.83
CA PRO A 5 0.67 1.44 -4.57
C PRO A 5 0.79 2.69 -3.70
N GLU A 6 -0.07 2.86 -2.71
CA GLU A 6 0.02 3.98 -1.78
C GLU A 6 1.28 3.89 -0.90
N VAL A 7 1.64 2.70 -0.42
CA VAL A 7 2.86 2.54 0.39
C VAL A 7 4.12 2.78 -0.47
N GLU A 8 4.14 2.34 -1.72
CA GLU A 8 5.23 2.63 -2.65
C GLU A 8 5.34 4.13 -2.94
N THR A 9 4.22 4.80 -3.07
CA THR A 9 4.16 6.25 -3.24
C THR A 9 4.73 6.98 -2.02
N VAL A 10 4.35 6.57 -0.80
CA VAL A 10 4.97 7.11 0.43
C VAL A 10 6.47 6.86 0.44
N ARG A 11 6.92 5.63 0.10
CA ARG A 11 8.34 5.29 0.05
C ARG A 11 9.10 6.23 -0.90
N ARG A 12 8.61 6.41 -2.13
CA ARG A 12 9.19 7.32 -3.14
C ARG A 12 9.20 8.77 -2.68
N GLY A 13 8.14 9.23 -2.03
CA GLY A 13 8.03 10.61 -1.56
C GLY A 13 8.93 10.92 -0.36
N LEU A 14 9.16 9.94 0.52
CA LEU A 14 10.10 10.06 1.64
C LEU A 14 11.56 9.90 1.23
N GLN A 15 11.84 9.19 0.13
CA GLN A 15 13.18 8.82 -0.30
C GLN A 15 14.14 10.02 -0.41
N PRO A 16 13.80 11.13 -1.08
CA PRO A 16 14.71 12.27 -1.26
C PRO A 16 15.07 12.99 0.03
N VAL A 17 14.26 12.84 1.09
CA VAL A 17 14.42 13.55 2.36
C VAL A 17 15.04 12.66 3.44
N LEU A 18 14.71 11.37 3.43
CA LEU A 18 15.20 10.43 4.44
C LEU A 18 16.48 9.72 4.02
N GLU A 19 16.64 9.25 2.77
CA GLU A 19 17.84 8.49 2.42
C GLU A 19 19.11 9.34 2.58
N CYS A 20 20.13 8.73 3.18
CA CYS A 20 21.37 9.34 3.60
C CYS A 20 21.23 10.45 4.66
N ALA A 21 20.02 10.77 5.13
CA ALA A 21 19.82 11.76 6.18
C ALA A 21 20.11 11.18 7.57
N ARG A 22 20.70 12.00 8.43
CA ARG A 22 20.91 11.70 9.85
C ARG A 22 19.67 12.07 10.64
N ILE A 23 19.12 11.13 11.39
CA ILE A 23 18.05 11.36 12.36
C ILE A 23 18.68 12.04 13.59
N VAL A 24 18.49 13.34 13.73
CA VAL A 24 19.07 14.10 14.85
C VAL A 24 18.24 14.01 16.13
N ARG A 25 16.93 13.76 16.00
CA ARG A 25 16.01 13.60 17.12
C ARG A 25 14.76 12.87 16.65
N VAL A 26 14.20 12.03 17.52
CA VAL A 26 12.88 11.45 17.34
C VAL A 26 11.98 11.83 18.50
N GLU A 27 10.78 12.27 18.19
CA GLU A 27 9.72 12.51 19.18
C GLU A 27 8.65 11.44 19.03
N ALA A 28 8.47 10.62 20.05
CA ALA A 28 7.27 9.82 20.21
C ALA A 28 6.33 10.59 21.15
N ARG A 29 5.29 11.22 20.63
CA ARG A 29 4.36 12.07 21.42
C ARG A 29 3.38 11.25 22.26
N ARG A 30 3.52 9.93 22.23
CA ARG A 30 2.74 8.94 22.97
C ARG A 30 3.52 7.61 23.06
N PRO A 31 3.14 6.67 23.94
CA PRO A 31 3.89 5.42 24.13
C PRO A 31 3.57 4.32 23.11
N ASP A 32 2.49 4.43 22.34
CA ASP A 32 1.94 3.34 21.52
C ASP A 32 1.25 3.84 20.24
N LEU A 33 0.97 2.94 19.29
CA LEU A 33 -0.04 3.14 18.24
C LEU A 33 -1.04 1.98 18.31
N ARG A 34 -1.08 1.10 17.30
CA ARG A 34 -1.76 -0.20 17.42
C ARG A 34 -1.05 -1.12 18.41
N PHE A 35 0.27 -0.99 18.49
CA PHE A 35 1.14 -1.70 19.43
C PHE A 35 2.00 -0.67 20.18
N PRO A 36 2.49 -0.99 21.39
CA PRO A 36 3.50 -0.19 22.07
C PRO A 36 4.73 0.02 21.18
N PHE A 37 5.35 1.20 21.25
CA PHE A 37 6.63 1.40 20.60
C PHE A 37 7.69 0.49 21.24
N PRO A 38 8.67 -0.02 20.46
CA PRO A 38 9.77 -0.81 20.98
C PRO A 38 10.52 -0.11 22.13
N ALA A 39 11.12 -0.91 23.02
CA ALA A 39 11.93 -0.37 24.11
C ALA A 39 13.01 0.59 23.58
N LYS A 40 13.12 1.76 24.22
CA LYS A 40 14.07 2.81 23.84
C LYS A 40 13.90 3.31 22.39
N PHE A 41 12.68 3.26 21.83
CA PHE A 41 12.37 3.62 20.43
C PHE A 41 13.09 4.87 19.92
N ALA A 42 12.84 6.04 20.53
CA ALA A 42 13.44 7.30 20.10
C ALA A 42 14.97 7.32 20.26
N GLN A 43 15.48 6.75 21.35
CA GLN A 43 16.91 6.70 21.65
C GLN A 43 17.68 5.84 20.65
N ARG A 44 17.10 4.71 20.22
CA ARG A 44 17.71 3.78 19.27
C ARG A 44 17.75 4.31 17.83
N LEU A 45 16.87 5.24 17.51
CA LEU A 45 16.79 5.91 16.21
C LEU A 45 17.64 7.18 16.16
N THR A 46 17.73 7.90 17.28
CA THR A 46 18.46 9.17 17.35
C THR A 46 19.95 8.95 17.11
N GLY A 47 20.53 9.79 16.25
CA GLY A 47 21.92 9.73 15.82
C GLY A 47 22.21 8.72 14.72
N LYS A 48 21.21 7.98 14.23
CA LYS A 48 21.35 7.03 13.11
C LYS A 48 21.17 7.71 11.76
N THR A 49 21.87 7.20 10.76
CA THR A 49 21.72 7.58 9.36
C THR A 49 20.82 6.57 8.67
N VAL A 50 19.84 7.06 7.91
CA VAL A 50 19.02 6.20 7.05
C VAL A 50 19.83 5.82 5.82
N ILE A 51 20.06 4.54 5.62
CA ILE A 51 20.83 4.01 4.49
C ILE A 51 19.93 3.79 3.27
N ALA A 52 18.71 3.31 3.49
CA ALA A 52 17.78 3.01 2.41
C ALA A 52 16.33 2.98 2.91
N LEU A 53 15.40 3.29 2.02
CA LEU A 53 13.97 3.03 2.19
C LEU A 53 13.51 1.88 1.28
N GLY A 54 13.01 0.83 1.89
CA GLY A 54 12.39 -0.30 1.20
C GLY A 54 10.87 -0.35 1.41
N ARG A 55 10.23 -1.26 0.68
CA ARG A 55 8.84 -1.63 0.88
C ARG A 55 8.72 -3.15 0.75
N ARG A 56 7.99 -3.76 1.67
CA ARG A 56 7.53 -5.15 1.56
C ARG A 56 6.02 -5.16 1.72
N ALA A 57 5.28 -5.62 0.72
CA ALA A 57 3.82 -5.59 0.71
C ALA A 57 3.27 -4.18 1.03
N LYS A 58 2.63 -4.02 2.21
CA LYS A 58 2.05 -2.78 2.72
C LYS A 58 2.86 -2.17 3.87
N TYR A 59 4.12 -2.58 4.00
CA TYR A 59 5.06 -2.13 5.01
C TYR A 59 6.14 -1.28 4.36
N LEU A 60 6.44 -0.14 4.98
CA LEU A 60 7.65 0.64 4.71
C LEU A 60 8.77 0.10 5.60
N THR A 61 9.97 -0.08 5.04
CA THR A 61 11.16 -0.48 5.80
C THR A 61 12.21 0.63 5.73
N ILE A 62 12.69 1.07 6.88
CA ILE A 62 13.71 2.12 7.01
C ILE A 62 14.98 1.44 7.53
N HIS A 63 16.01 1.38 6.70
CA HIS A 63 17.28 0.72 7.02
C HIS A 63 18.23 1.74 7.63
N LEU A 64 18.80 1.44 8.80
CA LEU A 64 19.62 2.36 9.58
C LEU A 64 21.06 1.85 9.71
N ASP A 65 22.02 2.77 9.80
CA ASP A 65 23.44 2.46 9.96
C ASP A 65 23.76 1.76 11.30
N GLY A 66 24.14 0.47 11.25
CA GLY A 66 24.45 -0.30 12.46
C GLY A 66 23.31 -0.28 13.50
N GLY A 67 22.07 -0.26 13.01
CA GLY A 67 20.85 -0.22 13.81
C GLY A 67 19.81 -1.21 13.30
N PRO A 68 18.66 -1.33 13.98
CA PRO A 68 17.58 -2.18 13.51
C PRO A 68 16.97 -1.64 12.20
N VAL A 69 16.31 -2.50 11.44
CA VAL A 69 15.38 -2.04 10.41
C VAL A 69 14.09 -1.61 11.11
N LEU A 70 13.67 -0.37 10.87
CA LEU A 70 12.39 0.14 11.36
C LEU A 70 11.30 -0.23 10.34
N ILE A 71 10.37 -1.08 10.76
CA ILE A 71 9.21 -1.50 9.99
C ILE A 71 8.03 -0.59 10.36
N CYS A 72 7.46 0.10 9.38
CA CYS A 72 6.28 0.94 9.56
C CYS A 72 5.11 0.40 8.74
N HIS A 73 3.93 0.34 9.36
CA HIS A 73 2.67 0.06 8.67
C HIS A 73 1.72 1.25 8.87
N LEU A 74 1.13 1.75 7.78
CA LEU A 74 0.26 2.93 7.81
C LEU A 74 -1.12 2.66 8.44
N GLY A 75 -1.53 1.40 8.54
CA GLY A 75 -2.84 1.05 9.08
C GLY A 75 -3.95 1.49 8.14
N MET A 76 -4.95 2.20 8.66
CA MET A 76 -6.08 2.68 7.84
C MET A 76 -5.95 4.14 7.43
N SER A 77 -5.39 4.98 8.31
CA SER A 77 -5.36 6.45 8.22
C SER A 77 -3.97 7.03 8.49
N GLY A 78 -2.95 6.20 8.64
CA GLY A 78 -1.58 6.66 8.80
C GLY A 78 -1.08 7.33 7.54
N SER A 79 -0.47 8.49 7.70
CA SER A 79 0.14 9.27 6.63
C SER A 79 1.47 9.85 7.10
N PHE A 80 2.34 10.14 6.14
CA PHE A 80 3.57 10.87 6.39
C PHE A 80 3.50 12.22 5.71
N ARG A 81 4.04 13.26 6.37
CA ARG A 81 4.21 14.58 5.80
C ARG A 81 5.61 15.08 6.06
N ILE A 82 6.19 15.77 5.09
CA ILE A 82 7.49 16.45 5.22
C ILE A 82 7.24 17.93 5.53
N GLU A 83 7.95 18.49 6.51
CA GLU A 83 8.03 19.93 6.77
C GLU A 83 9.50 20.36 6.62
N ALA A 84 9.79 21.26 5.68
CA ALA A 84 11.11 21.88 5.58
C ALA A 84 11.25 23.01 6.61
N ALA A 85 12.46 23.23 7.13
CA ALA A 85 12.72 24.29 8.11
C ALA A 85 12.47 25.72 7.57
N ASP A 86 12.57 25.91 6.25
CA ASP A 86 12.41 27.22 5.59
C ASP A 86 10.98 27.52 5.09
N ASP A 87 9.99 26.65 5.32
CA ASP A 87 8.61 26.82 4.81
C ASP A 87 7.77 27.78 5.68
N LYS A 88 8.35 28.94 6.05
CA LYS A 88 7.58 30.09 6.55
C LYS A 88 7.02 30.96 5.43
N GLU A 89 7.52 30.86 4.20
CA GLU A 89 7.02 31.63 3.06
C GLU A 89 7.13 30.83 1.76
N THR A 90 6.09 30.08 1.42
CA THR A 90 5.81 29.76 0.01
C THR A 90 4.50 30.47 -0.37
N PRO A 91 4.51 31.54 -1.20
CA PRO A 91 3.30 32.19 -1.67
C PRO A 91 2.63 31.30 -2.72
N GLY A 92 1.61 30.57 -2.29
CA GLY A 92 0.73 29.80 -3.16
C GLY A 92 -0.60 29.56 -2.46
N THR A 93 -1.68 30.11 -2.99
CA THR A 93 -3.05 29.82 -2.55
C THR A 93 -3.38 28.35 -2.82
N PHE A 94 -3.29 27.52 -1.78
CA PHE A 94 -3.74 26.13 -1.84
C PHE A 94 -5.24 26.07 -1.52
N HIS A 95 -6.05 25.59 -2.46
CA HIS A 95 -7.52 25.53 -2.36
C HIS A 95 -8.08 24.41 -1.46
N GLN A 96 -7.24 23.67 -0.73
CA GLN A 96 -7.70 22.69 0.25
C GLN A 96 -6.95 22.88 1.56
N GLU A 97 -7.72 23.03 2.65
CA GLU A 97 -7.18 23.09 4.01
C GLU A 97 -6.43 21.79 4.31
N ARG A 98 -5.10 21.91 4.49
CA ARG A 98 -4.26 20.87 5.09
C ARG A 98 -5.00 20.33 6.32
N SER A 99 -5.21 19.01 6.42
CA SER A 99 -5.68 18.40 7.68
C SER A 99 -4.54 18.53 8.71
N LYS A 100 -4.49 19.71 9.35
CA LYS A 100 -3.49 20.17 10.32
C LYS A 100 -3.87 19.72 11.74
N ASP A 101 -4.57 18.60 11.93
CA ASP A 101 -4.84 18.16 13.30
C ASP A 101 -3.58 17.55 13.93
N ALA A 102 -2.74 18.45 14.44
CA ALA A 102 -1.49 18.13 15.13
C ALA A 102 -1.72 17.23 16.36
N LYS A 103 -2.96 17.09 16.83
CA LYS A 103 -3.35 16.12 17.87
C LYS A 103 -3.06 14.67 17.46
N HIS A 104 -3.00 14.40 16.15
CA HIS A 104 -2.77 13.07 15.61
C HIS A 104 -1.35 12.85 15.10
N ASP A 105 -0.45 13.83 15.27
CA ASP A 105 0.98 13.69 14.99
C ASP A 105 1.64 12.88 16.11
N HIS A 106 1.84 11.58 15.90
CA HIS A 106 2.30 10.67 16.95
C HIS A 106 3.81 10.48 16.97
N VAL A 107 4.47 10.53 15.80
CA VAL A 107 5.92 10.38 15.67
C VAL A 107 6.49 11.48 14.78
N VAL A 108 7.54 12.15 15.23
CA VAL A 108 8.26 13.16 14.44
C VAL A 108 9.73 12.80 14.37
N PHE A 109 10.23 12.63 13.15
CA PHE A 109 11.66 12.46 12.87
C PHE A 109 12.21 13.82 12.47
N HIS A 110 13.15 14.34 13.25
CA HIS A 110 13.95 15.49 12.85
C HIS A 110 15.19 14.95 12.16
N VAL A 111 15.39 15.34 10.90
CA VAL A 111 16.45 14.82 10.05
C VAL A 111 17.28 15.95 9.45
N VAL A 112 18.55 15.65 9.21
CA VAL A 112 19.48 16.55 8.53
C VAL A 112 20.09 15.80 7.36
N SER A 113 19.92 16.34 6.16
CA SER A 113 20.49 15.77 4.94
C SER A 113 22.03 15.90 4.93
N PRO A 114 22.74 15.16 4.06
CA PRO A 114 24.20 15.29 3.92
C PRO A 114 24.69 16.71 3.59
N VAL A 115 23.83 17.52 2.94
CA VAL A 115 24.12 18.92 2.58
C VAL A 115 23.67 19.92 3.65
N GLY A 116 23.24 19.46 4.82
CA GLY A 116 22.91 20.30 5.98
C GLY A 116 21.47 20.82 6.04
N VAL A 117 20.63 20.52 5.04
CA VAL A 117 19.20 20.91 5.06
C VAL A 117 18.48 20.16 6.17
N GLN A 118 17.77 20.90 7.03
CA GLN A 118 16.95 20.35 8.12
C GLN A 118 15.52 20.13 7.66
N SER A 119 14.91 19.01 8.06
CA SER A 119 13.53 18.68 7.76
C SER A 119 12.89 17.89 8.89
N ARG A 120 11.56 17.94 8.97
CA ARG A 120 10.76 17.15 9.89
C ARG A 120 9.87 16.21 9.09
N VAL A 121 9.97 14.92 9.36
CA VAL A 121 9.07 13.91 8.81
C VAL A 121 8.10 13.50 9.89
N VAL A 122 6.83 13.80 9.69
CA VAL A 122 5.77 13.64 10.69
C VAL A 122 4.87 12.48 10.28
N PHE A 123 4.68 11.52 11.18
CA PHE A 123 3.70 10.45 11.05
C PHE A 123 2.41 10.84 11.79
N ASN A 124 1.33 10.99 11.03
CA ASN A 124 0.00 11.31 11.54
C ASN A 124 -0.91 10.09 11.39
N ASP A 125 -1.62 9.68 12.44
CA ASP A 125 -2.58 8.57 12.35
C ASP A 125 -3.78 8.77 13.30
N PRO A 126 -4.90 9.33 12.81
CA PRO A 126 -6.07 9.61 13.64
C PRO A 126 -6.68 8.36 14.30
N ARG A 127 -6.67 7.23 13.59
CA ARG A 127 -7.26 5.96 14.07
C ARG A 127 -6.28 5.09 14.83
N ARG A 128 -4.98 5.40 14.81
CA ARG A 128 -3.90 4.69 15.52
C ARG A 128 -3.84 3.19 15.18
N PHE A 129 -4.13 2.85 13.92
CA PHE A 129 -4.05 1.48 13.42
C PHE A 129 -2.70 1.17 12.76
N GLY A 130 -1.91 2.21 12.49
CA GLY A 130 -0.52 2.07 12.12
C GLY A 130 0.33 1.58 13.28
N PHE A 131 1.56 1.19 12.99
CA PHE A 131 2.53 0.76 13.99
C PHE A 131 3.95 0.87 13.45
N MET A 132 4.90 0.90 14.37
CA MET A 132 6.33 0.96 14.10
C MET A 132 7.05 -0.06 14.98
N LEU A 133 7.79 -0.98 14.37
CA LEU A 133 8.47 -2.08 15.06
C LEU A 133 9.94 -2.16 14.60
N PHE A 134 10.80 -2.74 15.43
CA PHE A 134 12.19 -3.02 15.05
C PHE A 134 12.37 -4.47 14.62
N ALA A 135 13.10 -4.65 13.53
CA ALA A 135 13.74 -5.92 13.19
C ALA A 135 15.25 -5.81 13.47
N GLU A 136 15.75 -6.64 14.39
CA GLU A 136 17.16 -6.62 14.83
C GLU A 136 18.13 -7.25 13.82
N GLY A 137 17.61 -7.87 12.76
CA GLY A 137 18.40 -8.51 11.70
C GLY A 137 17.75 -8.29 10.34
N LEU A 138 17.72 -9.35 9.51
CA LEU A 138 17.04 -9.30 8.22
C LEU A 138 15.55 -8.97 8.42
N ALA A 139 15.07 -7.92 7.74
CA ALA A 139 13.67 -7.49 7.85
C ALA A 139 12.70 -8.64 7.51
N ASP A 140 13.01 -9.42 6.48
CA ASP A 140 12.17 -10.54 6.03
C ASP A 140 12.04 -11.68 7.07
N ALA A 141 12.94 -11.77 8.05
CA ALA A 141 12.81 -12.74 9.14
C ALA A 141 11.84 -12.27 10.25
N HIS A 142 11.45 -11.00 10.25
CA HIS A 142 10.54 -10.47 11.26
C HIS A 142 9.14 -11.11 11.15
N PRO A 143 8.46 -11.47 12.26
CA PRO A 143 7.17 -12.17 12.21
C PRO A 143 6.06 -11.49 11.38
N MET A 144 6.10 -10.16 11.24
CA MET A 144 5.16 -9.41 10.39
C MET A 144 5.41 -9.59 8.89
N LEU A 145 6.62 -10.00 8.48
CA LEU A 145 7.06 -10.07 7.09
C LEU A 145 7.33 -11.51 6.61
N ALA A 146 7.81 -12.40 7.49
CA ALA A 146 8.27 -13.76 7.14
C ALA A 146 7.22 -14.64 6.46
N GLY A 147 5.94 -14.43 6.77
CA GLY A 147 4.83 -15.19 6.18
C GLY A 147 4.19 -14.57 4.94
N LEU A 148 4.72 -13.46 4.42
CA LEU A 148 4.15 -12.77 3.27
C LEU A 148 4.44 -13.50 1.96
N GLY A 149 3.44 -13.57 1.10
CA GLY A 149 3.53 -14.18 -0.22
C GLY A 149 4.31 -13.35 -1.23
N VAL A 150 4.16 -13.70 -2.50
CA VAL A 150 4.89 -13.04 -3.60
C VAL A 150 4.45 -11.58 -3.77
N GLU A 151 5.37 -10.70 -4.16
CA GLU A 151 5.02 -9.34 -4.58
C GLU A 151 4.30 -9.37 -5.94
N PRO A 152 3.23 -8.56 -6.13
CA PRO A 152 2.50 -8.45 -7.40
C PRO A 152 3.19 -7.51 -8.39
N THR A 153 4.43 -7.09 -8.11
CA THR A 153 5.24 -6.21 -8.94
C THR A 153 6.33 -6.98 -9.65
N GLY A 154 6.66 -6.57 -10.88
CA GLY A 154 7.68 -7.23 -11.70
C GLY A 154 7.22 -8.59 -12.24
N ASN A 155 8.15 -9.34 -12.81
CA ASN A 155 7.84 -10.59 -13.54
C ASN A 155 7.66 -11.81 -12.63
N ALA A 156 7.77 -11.66 -11.31
CA ALA A 156 7.67 -12.77 -10.35
C ALA A 156 6.26 -13.35 -10.29
N LEU A 157 5.21 -12.51 -10.42
CA LEU A 157 3.82 -12.96 -10.46
C LEU A 157 3.43 -13.27 -11.90
N GLU A 158 3.68 -14.48 -12.38
CA GLU A 158 3.23 -15.00 -13.69
C GLU A 158 2.07 -16.01 -13.55
N GLY A 159 1.41 -16.36 -14.65
CA GLY A 159 0.25 -17.25 -14.64
C GLY A 159 0.54 -18.64 -14.07
N ALA A 160 1.73 -19.18 -14.29
CA ALA A 160 2.14 -20.47 -13.74
C ALA A 160 2.24 -20.43 -12.20
N LEU A 161 2.86 -19.38 -11.65
CA LEU A 161 2.91 -19.17 -10.20
C LEU A 161 1.51 -18.94 -9.63
N LEU A 162 0.70 -18.10 -10.28
CA LEU A 162 -0.66 -17.82 -9.81
C LEU A 162 -1.51 -19.11 -9.77
N ALA A 163 -1.44 -19.93 -10.82
CA ALA A 163 -2.12 -21.22 -10.87
C ALA A 163 -1.64 -22.14 -9.73
N SER A 164 -0.34 -22.21 -9.46
CA SER A 164 0.18 -23.06 -8.37
C SER A 164 -0.31 -22.59 -7.00
N LEU A 165 -0.36 -21.26 -6.76
CA LEU A 165 -0.86 -20.67 -5.52
C LEU A 165 -2.35 -20.95 -5.30
N LEU A 166 -3.16 -20.99 -6.37
CA LEU A 166 -4.61 -21.17 -6.29
C LEU A 166 -5.08 -22.63 -6.42
N LYS A 167 -4.18 -23.56 -6.74
CA LYS A 167 -4.49 -24.97 -6.96
C LYS A 167 -5.25 -25.57 -5.77
N GLY A 168 -6.39 -26.21 -6.06
CA GLY A 168 -7.23 -26.89 -5.06
C GLY A 168 -8.01 -25.98 -4.11
N ARG A 169 -7.91 -24.64 -4.25
CA ARG A 169 -8.64 -23.71 -3.38
C ARG A 169 -10.11 -23.59 -3.79
N ARG A 170 -10.99 -23.86 -2.82
CA ARG A 170 -12.45 -23.71 -2.97
C ARG A 170 -12.98 -22.34 -2.52
N SER A 171 -12.12 -21.49 -1.96
CA SER A 171 -12.52 -20.13 -1.60
C SER A 171 -12.81 -19.30 -2.85
N PRO A 172 -13.68 -18.27 -2.74
CA PRO A 172 -13.89 -17.32 -3.83
C PRO A 172 -12.57 -16.69 -4.29
N LEU A 173 -12.42 -16.49 -5.60
CA LEU A 173 -11.19 -16.01 -6.22
C LEU A 173 -10.73 -14.68 -5.62
N LYS A 174 -11.65 -13.74 -5.39
CA LYS A 174 -11.31 -12.48 -4.71
C LYS A 174 -10.77 -12.69 -3.30
N ALA A 175 -11.37 -13.60 -2.53
CA ALA A 175 -10.91 -13.88 -1.17
C ALA A 175 -9.50 -14.50 -1.17
N ALA A 176 -9.20 -15.38 -2.13
CA ALA A 176 -7.87 -15.94 -2.30
C ALA A 176 -6.82 -14.86 -2.67
N LEU A 177 -7.15 -13.93 -3.57
CA LEU A 177 -6.24 -12.83 -3.96
C LEU A 177 -5.99 -11.81 -2.84
N LEU A 178 -6.87 -11.74 -1.84
CA LEU A 178 -6.70 -10.89 -0.66
C LEU A 178 -5.83 -11.53 0.42
N ASP A 179 -5.55 -12.83 0.32
CA ASP A 179 -4.68 -13.54 1.26
C ASP A 179 -3.22 -13.10 1.08
N GLN A 180 -2.73 -12.33 2.07
CA GLN A 180 -1.37 -11.78 2.05
C GLN A 180 -0.28 -12.86 2.11
N LYS A 181 -0.62 -14.10 2.47
CA LYS A 181 0.30 -15.25 2.41
C LYS A 181 0.49 -15.78 0.99
N LEU A 182 -0.45 -15.51 0.08
CA LEU A 182 -0.36 -15.90 -1.33
C LEU A 182 0.28 -14.78 -2.14
N ILE A 183 -0.37 -13.62 -2.14
CA ILE A 183 0.07 -12.44 -2.86
C ILE A 183 0.01 -11.26 -1.91
N ALA A 184 1.19 -10.75 -1.57
CA ALA A 184 1.30 -9.69 -0.58
C ALA A 184 0.97 -8.33 -1.23
N GLY A 185 0.46 -7.38 -0.48
CA GLY A 185 0.28 -6.01 -0.99
C GLY A 185 -1.03 -5.75 -1.73
N LEU A 186 -1.72 -6.77 -2.23
CA LEU A 186 -3.05 -6.64 -2.81
C LEU A 186 -4.10 -6.32 -1.74
N GLY A 187 -5.03 -5.42 -2.02
CA GLY A 187 -6.18 -5.15 -1.18
C GLY A 187 -7.47 -5.06 -2.00
N ASN A 188 -8.48 -4.42 -1.40
CA ASN A 188 -9.85 -4.52 -1.88
C ASN A 188 -10.05 -3.81 -3.23
N ILE A 189 -9.33 -2.70 -3.43
CA ILE A 189 -9.41 -1.87 -4.63
C ILE A 189 -8.81 -2.65 -5.79
N TYR A 190 -7.51 -2.90 -5.70
CA TYR A 190 -6.74 -3.43 -6.83
C TYR A 190 -7.13 -4.86 -7.20
N VAL A 191 -7.64 -5.66 -6.26
CA VAL A 191 -8.22 -6.97 -6.59
C VAL A 191 -9.51 -6.84 -7.39
N SER A 192 -10.39 -5.90 -7.05
CA SER A 192 -11.66 -5.71 -7.80
C SER A 192 -11.37 -5.22 -9.22
N GLU A 193 -10.45 -4.25 -9.35
CA GLU A 193 -10.00 -3.73 -10.65
C GLU A 193 -9.30 -4.81 -11.50
N ALA A 194 -8.39 -5.61 -10.92
CA ALA A 194 -7.69 -6.66 -11.64
C ALA A 194 -8.63 -7.77 -12.11
N LEU A 195 -9.62 -8.15 -11.29
CA LEU A 195 -10.63 -9.15 -11.68
C LEU A 195 -11.54 -8.66 -12.80
N TRP A 196 -11.91 -7.37 -12.79
CA TRP A 196 -12.66 -6.76 -13.88
C TRP A 196 -11.82 -6.75 -15.17
N ARG A 197 -10.58 -6.29 -15.11
CA ARG A 197 -9.66 -6.24 -16.25
C ARG A 197 -9.38 -7.64 -16.81
N ALA A 198 -9.32 -8.66 -15.95
CA ALA A 198 -9.18 -10.06 -16.36
C ALA A 198 -10.51 -10.72 -16.81
N GLY A 199 -11.65 -10.06 -16.66
CA GLY A 199 -12.97 -10.63 -16.97
C GLY A 199 -13.32 -11.87 -16.14
N LEU A 200 -12.85 -11.97 -14.91
CA LEU A 200 -13.07 -13.12 -14.03
C LEU A 200 -14.02 -12.74 -12.89
N SER A 201 -15.02 -13.60 -12.64
CA SER A 201 -15.96 -13.38 -11.55
C SER A 201 -15.26 -13.42 -10.19
N PRO A 202 -15.50 -12.47 -9.28
CA PRO A 202 -14.95 -12.54 -7.91
C PRO A 202 -15.55 -13.68 -7.08
N LEU A 203 -16.67 -14.24 -7.52
CA LEU A 203 -17.41 -15.32 -6.84
C LEU A 203 -16.89 -16.72 -7.19
N ARG A 204 -16.19 -16.87 -8.32
CA ARG A 204 -15.75 -18.20 -8.78
C ARG A 204 -14.76 -18.82 -7.81
N GLU A 205 -14.75 -20.15 -7.70
CA GLU A 205 -13.74 -20.85 -6.91
C GLU A 205 -12.34 -20.61 -7.50
N ALA A 206 -11.39 -20.24 -6.65
CA ALA A 206 -10.05 -19.87 -7.07
C ALA A 206 -9.32 -20.99 -7.82
N GLY A 207 -9.50 -22.25 -7.39
CA GLY A 207 -8.88 -23.41 -8.03
C GLY A 207 -9.34 -23.66 -9.46
N THR A 208 -10.45 -23.06 -9.91
CA THR A 208 -10.97 -23.28 -11.27
C THR A 208 -10.12 -22.63 -12.35
N ILE A 209 -9.32 -21.61 -12.04
CA ILE A 209 -8.34 -21.03 -12.98
C ILE A 209 -6.98 -21.72 -12.93
N ALA A 210 -6.76 -22.61 -11.95
CA ALA A 210 -5.49 -23.30 -11.72
C ALA A 210 -5.36 -24.66 -12.44
N GLY A 211 -6.27 -24.97 -13.36
CA GLY A 211 -6.26 -26.22 -14.13
C GLY A 211 -5.10 -26.30 -15.15
N THR A 212 -4.82 -27.52 -15.63
CA THR A 212 -3.78 -27.78 -16.63
C THR A 212 -4.23 -27.54 -18.08
N GLY A 213 -5.54 -27.41 -18.31
CA GLY A 213 -6.12 -27.15 -19.63
C GLY A 213 -5.79 -25.75 -20.15
N LYS A 214 -5.79 -25.59 -21.49
CA LYS A 214 -5.45 -24.34 -22.19
C LYS A 214 -6.19 -23.12 -21.62
N LYS A 215 -7.51 -23.21 -21.47
CA LYS A 215 -8.36 -22.14 -20.94
C LYS A 215 -7.95 -21.69 -19.54
N ALA A 216 -7.59 -22.62 -18.66
CA ALA A 216 -7.19 -22.30 -17.28
C ALA A 216 -5.84 -21.59 -17.24
N LYS A 217 -4.87 -22.06 -18.05
CA LYS A 217 -3.57 -21.38 -18.23
C LYS A 217 -3.74 -19.95 -18.73
N GLU A 218 -4.58 -19.74 -19.76
CA GLU A 218 -4.89 -18.41 -20.28
C GLU A 218 -5.57 -17.51 -19.24
N GLN A 219 -6.51 -18.06 -18.44
CA GLN A 219 -7.16 -17.30 -17.36
C GLN A 219 -6.18 -16.89 -16.26
N SER A 220 -5.27 -17.79 -15.85
CA SER A 220 -4.25 -17.48 -14.86
C SER A 220 -3.24 -16.46 -15.36
N GLU A 221 -2.77 -16.58 -16.61
CA GLU A 221 -1.85 -15.59 -17.19
C GLU A 221 -2.50 -14.22 -17.31
N ARG A 222 -3.73 -14.16 -17.86
CA ARG A 222 -4.47 -12.91 -18.00
C ARG A 222 -4.73 -12.24 -16.65
N LEU A 223 -5.00 -13.01 -15.60
CA LEU A 223 -5.17 -12.46 -14.26
C LEU A 223 -3.85 -11.96 -13.67
N ALA A 224 -2.76 -12.71 -13.83
CA ALA A 224 -1.43 -12.27 -13.38
C ALA A 224 -1.03 -10.96 -14.07
N GLU A 225 -1.19 -10.87 -15.39
CA GLU A 225 -0.96 -9.65 -16.16
C GLU A 225 -1.86 -8.49 -15.71
N ALA A 226 -3.16 -8.74 -15.54
CA ALA A 226 -4.10 -7.72 -15.06
C ALA A 226 -3.70 -7.19 -13.67
N ILE A 227 -3.28 -8.04 -12.75
CA ILE A 227 -2.79 -7.65 -11.43
C ILE A 227 -1.56 -6.75 -11.58
N ARG A 228 -0.54 -7.19 -12.32
CA ARG A 228 0.70 -6.42 -12.51
C ARG A 228 0.42 -5.05 -13.14
N SER A 229 -0.43 -5.03 -14.17
CA SER A 229 -0.79 -3.82 -14.91
C SER A 229 -1.59 -2.85 -14.04
N VAL A 230 -2.60 -3.30 -13.29
CA VAL A 230 -3.37 -2.43 -12.37
C VAL A 230 -2.45 -1.82 -11.31
N ILE A 231 -1.55 -2.61 -10.74
CA ILE A 231 -0.60 -2.12 -9.73
C ILE A 231 0.40 -1.14 -10.33
N ALA A 232 0.90 -1.40 -11.54
CA ALA A 232 1.80 -0.48 -12.24
C ALA A 232 1.11 0.85 -12.57
N ASP A 233 -0.12 0.82 -13.11
CA ASP A 233 -0.92 2.01 -13.39
C ASP A 233 -1.16 2.83 -12.11
N ALA A 234 -1.50 2.13 -11.02
CA ALA A 234 -1.73 2.76 -9.73
C ALA A 234 -0.47 3.44 -9.19
N ILE A 235 0.69 2.77 -9.23
CA ILE A 235 1.96 3.37 -8.80
C ILE A 235 2.31 4.58 -9.67
N ALA A 236 2.11 4.49 -10.99
CA ALA A 236 2.38 5.59 -11.92
C ALA A 236 1.48 6.81 -11.66
N ALA A 237 0.23 6.58 -11.25
CA ALA A 237 -0.72 7.62 -10.87
C ALA A 237 -0.57 8.11 -9.41
N GLY A 238 0.44 7.64 -8.68
CA GLY A 238 0.67 8.02 -7.28
C GLY A 238 -0.26 7.34 -6.26
N GLY A 239 -0.89 6.23 -6.65
CA GLY A 239 -1.90 5.54 -5.85
C GLY A 239 -3.25 6.26 -5.84
N SER A 240 -4.12 5.81 -4.94
CA SER A 240 -5.46 6.35 -4.74
C SER A 240 -5.56 7.17 -3.45
N SER A 241 -6.05 8.40 -3.56
CA SER A 241 -6.44 9.25 -2.44
C SER A 241 -7.89 8.96 -2.04
N LEU A 242 -8.10 7.89 -1.26
CA LEU A 242 -9.40 7.63 -0.65
C LEU A 242 -9.50 8.33 0.71
N ARG A 243 -10.41 9.32 0.81
CA ARG A 243 -10.90 10.07 1.99
C ARG A 243 -9.86 10.73 2.92
N ASP A 244 -8.77 10.05 3.28
CA ASP A 244 -7.78 10.51 4.27
C ASP A 244 -6.31 10.38 3.79
N TYR A 245 -6.06 9.89 2.57
CA TYR A 245 -4.70 9.67 2.06
C TYR A 245 -4.24 10.79 1.12
N VAL A 246 -3.14 11.44 1.49
CA VAL A 246 -2.50 12.53 0.75
C VAL A 246 -1.01 12.20 0.62
N HIS A 247 -0.38 12.56 -0.50
CA HIS A 247 1.05 12.40 -0.75
C HIS A 247 1.90 13.08 0.35
N THR A 248 3.18 12.68 0.44
CA THR A 248 4.12 13.23 1.42
C THR A 248 4.39 14.72 1.23
N ASP A 249 4.17 15.24 0.03
CA ASP A 249 4.22 16.65 -0.36
C ASP A 249 2.87 17.37 -0.24
N GLY A 250 1.79 16.66 0.10
CA GLY A 250 0.44 17.22 0.21
C GLY A 250 -0.42 17.13 -1.05
N SER A 251 0.07 16.59 -2.16
CA SER A 251 -0.75 16.39 -3.37
C SER A 251 -1.70 15.18 -3.24
N PRO A 252 -2.83 15.13 -3.96
CA PRO A 252 -3.66 13.91 -4.03
C PRO A 252 -3.09 12.91 -5.06
N GLY A 253 -3.18 11.62 -4.76
CA GLY A 253 -3.03 10.57 -5.76
C GLY A 253 -4.17 10.64 -6.76
N TYR A 254 -3.93 10.29 -8.02
CA TYR A 254 -4.91 10.49 -9.10
C TYR A 254 -5.64 9.21 -9.51
N PHE A 255 -5.26 8.03 -8.99
CA PHE A 255 -5.78 6.76 -9.48
C PHE A 255 -7.27 6.55 -9.20
N GLN A 256 -7.86 7.18 -8.17
CA GLN A 256 -9.29 7.02 -7.86
C GLN A 256 -10.22 7.51 -8.99
N HIS A 257 -9.74 8.40 -9.86
CA HIS A 257 -10.51 8.85 -11.03
C HIS A 257 -10.55 7.80 -12.15
N SER A 258 -9.64 6.82 -12.10
CA SER A 258 -9.46 5.77 -13.10
C SER A 258 -10.06 4.41 -12.70
N PHE A 259 -10.73 4.31 -11.54
CA PHE A 259 -11.40 3.06 -11.15
C PHE A 259 -12.45 2.64 -12.18
N ALA A 260 -12.41 1.40 -12.63
CA ALA A 260 -13.41 0.86 -13.53
C ALA A 260 -14.65 0.37 -12.76
N VAL A 261 -14.44 -0.26 -11.60
CA VAL A 261 -15.52 -0.92 -10.83
C VAL A 261 -15.55 -0.53 -9.37
N TYR A 262 -14.40 -0.28 -8.72
CA TYR A 262 -14.36 -0.01 -7.29
C TYR A 262 -15.13 1.26 -6.94
N ASP A 263 -16.03 1.15 -5.94
CA ASP A 263 -16.89 2.25 -5.48
C ASP A 263 -17.78 2.87 -6.58
N ARG A 264 -18.11 2.09 -7.62
CA ARG A 264 -18.98 2.48 -8.74
C ARG A 264 -20.31 1.75 -8.78
N GLU A 265 -20.78 1.24 -7.63
CA GLU A 265 -22.07 0.52 -7.52
C GLU A 265 -23.20 1.27 -8.22
N GLY A 266 -23.97 0.55 -9.04
CA GLY A 266 -25.07 1.10 -9.83
C GLY A 266 -24.65 1.87 -11.10
N GLY A 267 -23.37 2.24 -11.24
CA GLY A 267 -22.84 2.88 -12.43
C GLY A 267 -22.76 1.92 -13.64
N PRO A 268 -22.73 2.45 -14.87
CA PRO A 268 -22.56 1.63 -16.07
C PRO A 268 -21.17 0.99 -16.10
N CYS A 269 -21.08 -0.24 -16.61
CA CYS A 269 -19.79 -0.88 -16.83
C CYS A 269 -19.01 -0.14 -17.93
N PRO A 270 -17.74 0.25 -17.70
CA PRO A 270 -16.97 1.00 -18.70
C PRO A 270 -16.45 0.14 -19.86
N THR A 271 -16.67 -1.18 -19.85
CA THR A 271 -16.27 -2.06 -20.96
C THR A 271 -17.04 -1.72 -22.23
N PRO A 272 -16.36 -1.43 -23.36
CA PRO A 272 -17.02 -1.13 -24.63
C PRO A 272 -18.03 -2.21 -25.04
N GLY A 273 -19.25 -1.80 -25.38
CA GLY A 273 -20.35 -2.68 -25.77
C GLY A 273 -21.06 -3.39 -24.62
N CYS A 274 -20.60 -3.25 -23.37
CA CYS A 274 -21.33 -3.76 -22.21
C CYS A 274 -22.51 -2.84 -21.88
N ARG A 275 -23.69 -3.42 -21.66
CA ARG A 275 -24.89 -2.72 -21.18
C ARG A 275 -25.22 -3.01 -19.71
N GLY A 276 -24.33 -3.72 -19.02
CA GLY A 276 -24.46 -4.04 -17.61
C GLY A 276 -24.08 -2.88 -16.70
N HIS A 277 -24.40 -3.03 -15.42
CA HIS A 277 -24.00 -2.12 -14.35
C HIS A 277 -23.01 -2.79 -13.41
N ILE A 278 -22.35 -1.99 -12.58
CA ILE A 278 -21.48 -2.48 -11.51
C ILE A 278 -22.36 -2.89 -10.32
N GLU A 279 -22.23 -4.14 -9.91
CA GLU A 279 -22.88 -4.69 -8.72
C GLU A 279 -21.94 -4.63 -7.53
N ARG A 280 -22.50 -4.45 -6.33
CA ARG A 280 -21.79 -4.61 -5.07
C ARG A 280 -22.31 -5.83 -4.31
N ILE A 281 -21.38 -6.66 -3.87
CA ILE A 281 -21.66 -7.77 -2.93
C ILE A 281 -20.75 -7.67 -1.71
N VAL A 282 -21.04 -8.42 -0.66
CA VAL A 282 -20.16 -8.57 0.50
C VAL A 282 -19.54 -9.96 0.45
N GLN A 283 -18.21 -10.04 0.46
CA GLN A 283 -17.46 -11.29 0.53
C GLN A 283 -16.43 -11.21 1.66
N SER A 284 -16.48 -12.17 2.58
CA SER A 284 -15.53 -12.24 3.72
C SER A 284 -15.43 -10.91 4.50
N GLY A 285 -16.57 -10.24 4.72
CA GLY A 285 -16.64 -8.97 5.44
C GLY A 285 -16.14 -7.75 4.67
N ARG A 286 -15.93 -7.84 3.36
CA ARG A 286 -15.45 -6.73 2.50
C ARG A 286 -16.37 -6.51 1.31
N SER A 287 -16.56 -5.25 0.92
CA SER A 287 -17.30 -4.90 -0.30
C SER A 287 -16.55 -5.37 -1.54
N THR A 288 -17.26 -5.95 -2.48
CA THR A 288 -16.76 -6.33 -3.80
C THR A 288 -17.58 -5.69 -4.87
N PHE A 289 -16.91 -5.07 -5.83
CA PHE A 289 -17.51 -4.42 -6.98
C PHE A 289 -17.11 -5.17 -8.23
N TYR A 290 -18.07 -5.47 -9.10
CA TYR A 290 -17.84 -6.24 -10.32
C TYR A 290 -18.98 -6.04 -11.32
N CYS A 291 -18.72 -6.31 -12.60
CA CYS A 291 -19.76 -6.37 -13.64
C CYS A 291 -20.10 -7.82 -13.96
N ARG A 292 -21.31 -8.26 -13.59
CA ARG A 292 -21.79 -9.63 -13.84
C ARG A 292 -21.85 -10.02 -15.32
N THR A 293 -22.01 -9.04 -16.21
CA THR A 293 -22.00 -9.28 -17.66
C THR A 293 -20.60 -9.57 -18.20
N CYS A 294 -19.59 -8.82 -17.75
CA CYS A 294 -18.22 -8.94 -18.24
C CYS A 294 -17.40 -10.01 -17.53
N GLN A 295 -17.74 -10.37 -16.29
CA GLN A 295 -16.92 -11.22 -15.43
C GLN A 295 -17.56 -12.59 -15.22
N ARG A 296 -16.87 -13.66 -15.65
CA ARG A 296 -17.35 -15.06 -15.56
C ARG A 296 -16.41 -15.99 -14.80
#